data_AF-A0A852IPD2-F1
#
_entry.id   AF-A0A852IPD2-F1
#
_cell.length_a   1.000
_cell.length_b   1.000
_cell.length_c   1.000
_cell.angle_alpha   90.00
_cell.angle_beta   90.00
_cell.angle_gamma   90.00
#
_symmetry.space_group_name_H-M   'P 1'
#
loop_
_entity.id
_entity.type
_entity.pdbx_description
1 polymer ?
#
loop_
_entity_poly.entity_id
_entity_poly.type
_entity_poly.pdbx_seq_one_letter_code
_entity_poly.pdbx_strand_id
1 'polypeptide(L)'
;TMTIHTDNQIVEVHVRSGIYSSDTIFDYSKGYIATRLFSRKACFILKISKKYIPELQEIGRLAFERKTMKSIYSPDNVWVEFQSGHSLFGNLKNWFRYGEHIKQLCSGLPLYQ
;
A
#
# COMPACT_ATOMS: atom_id res chain seq x y z
N THR A 1 -4.47 -10.33 -10.27
CA THR A 1 -3.80 -11.54 -9.76
C THR A 1 -3.41 -11.32 -8.33
N MET A 2 -3.47 -12.35 -7.49
CA MET A 2 -3.03 -12.26 -6.10
C MET A 2 -2.03 -13.38 -5.82
N THR A 3 -0.97 -13.06 -5.08
CA THR A 3 0.06 -14.00 -4.63
C THR A 3 0.19 -13.91 -3.12
N ILE A 4 0.19 -15.05 -2.42
CA ILE A 4 0.33 -15.13 -0.96
C ILE A 4 1.68 -15.75 -0.63
N HIS A 5 2.51 -15.01 0.11
CA HIS A 5 3.78 -15.47 0.65
C HIS A 5 3.63 -15.70 2.15
N THR A 6 3.18 -16.91 2.52
CA THR A 6 2.87 -17.27 3.91
C THR A 6 4.08 -17.12 4.84
N ASP A 7 5.26 -17.56 4.40
CA ASP A 7 6.49 -17.55 5.21
C ASP A 7 6.91 -16.13 5.61
N ASN A 8 6.69 -15.16 4.72
CA ASN A 8 7.04 -13.75 4.95
C ASN A 8 5.85 -12.93 5.49
N GLN A 9 4.67 -13.54 5.64
CA GLN A 9 3.40 -12.85 5.98
C GLN A 9 3.07 -11.69 5.03
N ILE A 10 3.35 -11.90 3.74
CA ILE A 10 3.16 -10.90 2.68
C ILE A 10 2.11 -11.35 1.69
N VAL A 11 1.37 -10.38 1.16
CA VAL A 11 0.42 -10.60 0.08
C VAL A 11 0.60 -9.53 -0.97
N GLU A 12 0.70 -9.96 -2.22
CA GLU A 12 0.79 -9.09 -3.37
C GLU A 12 -0.51 -9.18 -4.16
N VAL A 13 -1.09 -8.02 -4.48
CA VAL A 13 -2.31 -7.91 -5.28
C VAL A 13 -2.01 -7.02 -6.48
N HIS A 14 -2.19 -7.56 -7.67
CA HIS A 14 -2.05 -6.85 -8.94
C HIS A 14 -3.41 -6.66 -9.57
N VAL A 15 -3.80 -5.40 -9.77
CA VAL A 15 -5.03 -5.03 -10.47
C VAL A 15 -4.66 -4.35 -11.78
N ARG A 16 -5.31 -4.79 -12.86
CA ARG A 16 -5.13 -4.29 -14.22
C ARG A 16 -6.50 -3.85 -14.74
N SER A 17 -6.93 -2.67 -14.31
CA SER A 17 -8.29 -2.17 -14.50
C SER A 17 -8.29 -0.68 -14.86
N GLY A 18 -7.59 -0.31 -15.93
CA GLY A 18 -7.54 1.06 -16.44
C GLY A 18 -7.04 2.05 -15.39
N ILE A 19 -7.83 3.09 -15.09
CA ILE A 19 -7.52 4.12 -14.08
C ILE A 19 -7.33 3.57 -12.66
N TYR A 20 -7.87 2.38 -12.39
CA TYR A 20 -7.75 1.68 -11.10
C TYR A 20 -6.63 0.63 -11.10
N SER A 21 -5.77 0.62 -12.12
CA SER A 21 -4.64 -0.30 -12.12
C SER A 21 -3.69 0.04 -10.98
N SER A 22 -3.38 -0.96 -10.15
CA SER A 22 -2.61 -0.82 -8.93
C SER A 22 -1.78 -2.07 -8.68
N ASP A 23 -0.71 -1.88 -7.91
CA ASP A 23 0.00 -2.95 -7.23
C ASP A 23 -0.06 -2.66 -5.73
N THR A 24 -0.51 -3.65 -4.96
CA THR A 24 -0.71 -3.53 -3.51
C THR A 24 0.06 -4.60 -2.77
N ILE A 25 0.82 -4.21 -1.75
CA ILE A 25 1.50 -5.11 -0.82
C ILE A 25 0.83 -4.98 0.55
N PHE A 26 0.39 -6.10 1.11
CA PHE A 26 0.02 -6.22 2.52
C PHE A 26 1.19 -6.89 3.23
N ASP A 27 1.91 -6.14 4.07
CA ASP A 27 2.97 -6.68 4.91
C ASP A 27 2.45 -6.75 6.36
N TYR A 28 1.95 -7.92 6.73
CA TYR A 28 1.39 -8.15 8.07
C TYR A 28 2.50 -8.20 9.14
N SER A 29 3.73 -8.54 8.76
CA SER A 29 4.88 -8.55 9.66
C SER A 29 5.25 -7.13 10.11
N LYS A 30 5.14 -6.15 9.20
CA LYS A 30 5.37 -4.72 9.48
C LYS A 30 4.11 -3.98 9.89
N GLY A 31 2.94 -4.54 9.61
CA GLY A 31 1.64 -3.94 9.92
C GLY A 31 1.27 -2.79 8.99
N TYR A 32 1.67 -2.86 7.72
CA TYR A 32 1.43 -1.83 6.70
C TYR A 32 0.86 -2.41 5.41
N ILE A 33 0.08 -1.59 4.72
CA ILE A 33 -0.37 -1.81 3.35
C ILE A 33 0.20 -0.69 2.51
N ALA A 34 0.83 -1.03 1.40
CA ALA A 34 1.29 -0.08 0.40
C ALA A 34 0.54 -0.30 -0.91
N THR A 35 -0.05 0.75 -1.47
CA THR A 35 -0.74 0.70 -2.76
C THR A 35 -0.08 1.68 -3.72
N ARG A 36 0.59 1.17 -4.75
CA ARG A 36 1.04 1.98 -5.88
C ARG A 36 -0.10 2.12 -6.87
N LEU A 37 -0.60 3.34 -7.04
CA LEU A 37 -1.64 3.66 -8.01
C LEU A 37 -1.04 4.29 -9.26
N PHE A 38 -1.12 3.59 -10.40
CA PHE A 38 -0.43 4.02 -11.62
C PHE A 38 -0.99 5.33 -12.19
N SER A 39 -2.30 5.52 -12.16
CA SER A 39 -2.95 6.73 -12.69
C SER A 39 -2.53 8.01 -11.96
N ARG A 40 -2.15 7.90 -10.68
CA ARG A 40 -1.69 9.04 -9.87
C ARG A 40 -0.16 9.13 -9.75
N LYS A 41 0.58 8.15 -10.27
CA LYS A 41 2.05 8.04 -10.09
C LYS A 41 2.47 8.21 -8.63
N ALA A 42 1.71 7.63 -7.70
CA ALA A 42 1.88 7.81 -6.26
C ALA A 42 1.76 6.48 -5.51
N CYS A 43 2.26 6.44 -4.28
CA CYS A 43 2.09 5.32 -3.38
C CYS A 43 1.37 5.75 -2.09
N PHE A 44 0.38 4.96 -1.68
CA PHE A 44 -0.44 5.19 -0.50
C PHE A 44 -0.06 4.16 0.57
N ILE A 45 0.27 4.63 1.77
CA ILE A 45 0.72 3.80 2.89
C ILE A 45 -0.34 3.84 3.98
N LEU A 46 -0.93 2.69 4.27
CA LEU A 46 -1.96 2.52 5.29
C LEU A 46 -1.44 1.65 6.43
N LYS A 47 -1.80 1.98 7.67
CA LYS A 47 -1.51 1.09 8.81
C LYS A 47 -2.57 -0.02 8.90
N ILE A 48 -2.13 -1.27 9.02
CA ILE A 48 -3.03 -2.40 9.23
C ILE A 48 -3.63 -2.28 10.62
N SER A 49 -4.96 -2.32 10.67
CA SER A 49 -5.69 -2.60 11.90
C SER A 49 -6.18 -4.04 11.86
N LYS A 50 -5.59 -4.92 12.67
CA LYS A 50 -5.93 -6.35 12.73
C LYS A 50 -7.42 -6.61 13.05
N LYS A 51 -8.10 -5.63 13.66
CA LYS A 51 -9.55 -5.65 13.92
C LYS A 51 -10.38 -5.59 12.62
N TYR A 52 -9.92 -4.83 11.63
CA TYR A 52 -10.65 -4.58 10.38
C TYR A 52 -10.07 -5.35 9.19
N ILE A 53 -8.79 -5.66 9.26
CA ILE A 53 -8.03 -6.42 8.26
C ILE A 53 -7.34 -7.55 9.03
N PRO A 54 -8.10 -8.55 9.52
CA PRO A 54 -7.50 -9.81 9.95
C PRO A 54 -6.72 -10.44 8.79
N GLU A 55 -6.07 -11.57 8.98
CA GLU A 55 -5.48 -12.36 7.89
C GLU A 55 -6.60 -12.85 6.95
N LEU A 56 -7.11 -11.93 6.13
CA LEU A 56 -8.28 -12.13 5.29
C LEU A 56 -7.91 -13.14 4.22
N GLN A 57 -8.69 -14.22 4.14
CA GLN A 57 -8.71 -15.10 2.98
C GLN A 57 -8.94 -14.27 1.71
N GLU A 58 -8.50 -14.78 0.56
CA GLU A 58 -8.45 -14.13 -0.76
C GLU A 58 -9.61 -13.17 -1.08
N ILE A 59 -10.85 -13.58 -0.82
CA ILE A 59 -12.07 -12.81 -1.08
C ILE A 59 -12.12 -11.50 -0.27
N GLY A 60 -11.75 -11.53 1.00
CA GLY A 60 -11.76 -10.35 1.87
C GLY A 60 -10.72 -9.31 1.44
N ARG A 61 -9.58 -9.76 0.90
CA ARG A 61 -8.53 -8.89 0.38
C ARG A 61 -8.93 -8.22 -0.92
N LEU A 62 -9.55 -8.95 -1.84
CA LEU A 62 -10.09 -8.38 -3.09
C LEU A 62 -11.21 -7.37 -2.82
N ALA A 63 -12.06 -7.62 -1.82
CA ALA A 63 -13.10 -6.68 -1.40
C ALA A 63 -12.51 -5.41 -0.76
N PHE A 64 -11.51 -5.55 0.11
CA PHE A 64 -10.77 -4.42 0.67
C PHE A 64 -10.12 -3.59 -0.44
N GLU A 65 -9.40 -4.22 -1.36
CA GLU A 65 -8.71 -3.54 -2.47
C GLU A 65 -9.70 -2.72 -3.30
N ARG A 66 -10.83 -3.32 -3.72
CA ARG A 66 -11.88 -2.59 -4.46
C ARG A 66 -12.40 -1.37 -3.70
N LYS A 67 -12.66 -1.51 -2.39
CA LYS A 67 -13.19 -0.42 -1.56
C LYS A 67 -12.14 0.68 -1.36
N THR A 68 -10.91 0.28 -1.06
CA THR A 68 -9.77 1.16 -0.87
C THR A 68 -9.44 1.93 -2.14
N MET A 69 -9.48 1.29 -3.31
CA MET A 69 -9.27 1.95 -4.59
C MET A 69 -10.35 2.98 -4.92
N LYS A 70 -11.63 2.67 -4.66
CA LYS A 70 -12.70 3.66 -4.76
C LYS A 70 -12.45 4.85 -3.81
N SER A 71 -11.95 4.59 -2.61
CA SER A 71 -11.60 5.62 -1.64
C SER A 71 -10.41 6.46 -2.09
N ILE A 72 -9.31 5.84 -2.51
CA ILE A 72 -8.09 6.52 -3.00
C ILE A 72 -8.40 7.37 -4.24
N TYR A 73 -9.28 6.89 -5.11
CA TYR A 73 -9.64 7.62 -6.32
C TYR A 73 -10.63 8.76 -6.06
N SER A 74 -11.45 8.67 -5.01
CA SER A 74 -12.49 9.66 -4.70
C SER A 74 -11.89 11.07 -4.57
N PRO A 75 -12.44 12.09 -5.26
CA PRO A 75 -12.00 13.48 -5.12
C PRO A 75 -12.30 14.04 -3.72
N ASP A 76 -13.24 13.45 -3.00
CA ASP A 76 -13.69 13.93 -1.68
C ASP A 76 -12.85 13.37 -0.52
N ASN A 77 -11.93 12.45 -0.79
CA ASN A 77 -11.05 11.89 0.25
C ASN A 77 -9.75 12.68 0.36
N VAL A 78 -9.49 13.18 1.56
CA VAL A 78 -8.30 13.98 1.87
C VAL A 78 -7.15 13.03 2.22
N TRP A 79 -6.20 12.90 1.30
CA TRP A 79 -4.92 12.22 1.53
C TRP A 79 -3.85 13.26 1.80
N VAL A 80 -3.05 13.08 2.85
CA VAL A 80 -1.96 14.01 3.15
C VAL A 80 -0.71 13.52 2.45
N GLU A 81 -0.14 14.36 1.57
CA GLU A 81 1.17 14.07 0.97
C GLU A 81 2.22 14.06 2.08
N PHE A 82 2.76 12.88 2.33
CA PHE A 82 3.85 12.70 3.27
C PHE A 82 5.17 12.82 2.51
N GLN A 83 5.70 14.04 2.48
CA GLN A 83 7.10 14.23 2.15
C GLN A 83 7.92 13.89 3.39
N SER A 84 8.57 12.73 3.40
CA SER A 84 9.58 12.43 4.40
C SER A 84 10.64 13.52 4.29
N GLY A 85 10.55 14.54 5.15
CA GLY A 85 11.10 15.87 4.90
C GLY A 85 12.52 15.81 4.35
N HIS A 86 12.79 16.62 3.32
CA HIS A 86 13.99 16.88 2.48
C HIS A 86 15.41 16.37 2.83
N SER A 87 15.60 15.64 3.92
CA SER A 87 16.79 14.91 4.35
C SER A 87 16.72 13.43 3.93
N LEU A 88 17.79 12.96 3.29
CA LEU A 88 18.04 11.53 3.00
C LEU A 88 17.80 10.62 4.22
N PHE A 89 18.07 11.12 5.44
CA PHE A 89 17.90 10.36 6.70
C PHE A 89 16.44 10.16 7.11
N GLY A 90 15.56 11.14 6.84
CA GLY A 90 14.12 11.02 7.12
C GLY A 90 13.48 9.94 6.25
N ASN A 91 13.92 9.83 5.00
CA ASN A 91 13.48 8.80 4.07
C ASN A 91 13.94 7.40 4.52
N LEU A 92 15.20 7.27 4.98
CA LEU A 92 15.76 5.99 5.41
C LEU A 92 15.07 5.39 6.65
N LYS A 93 14.72 6.22 7.65
CA LYS A 93 14.00 5.77 8.86
C LYS A 93 12.60 5.23 8.54
N ASN A 94 11.93 5.85 7.58
CA ASN A 94 10.60 5.41 7.14
C ASN A 94 10.69 4.07 6.40
N TRP A 95 11.67 3.89 5.53
CA TRP A 95 11.88 2.60 4.86
C TRP A 95 12.24 1.46 5.80
N PHE A 96 13.03 1.74 6.84
CA PHE A 96 13.29 0.74 7.89
C PHE A 96 12.00 0.30 8.59
N ARG A 97 11.08 1.24 8.82
CA ARG A 97 9.76 0.97 9.41
C ARG A 97 8.84 0.18 8.47
N TYR A 98 8.79 0.53 7.19
CA TYR A 98 7.89 -0.11 6.22
C TYR A 98 8.41 -1.43 5.68
N GLY A 99 9.73 -1.65 5.68
CA GLY A 99 10.36 -2.85 5.14
C GLY A 99 10.74 -2.74 3.66
N GLU A 100 11.55 -3.70 3.21
CA GLU A 100 12.18 -3.66 1.88
C GLU A 100 11.16 -3.85 0.75
N HIS A 101 10.14 -4.70 0.94
CA HIS A 101 9.10 -4.93 -0.09
C HIS A 101 8.31 -3.66 -0.40
N ILE A 102 7.88 -2.91 0.63
CA ILE A 102 7.19 -1.63 0.45
C ILE A 102 8.11 -0.58 -0.16
N LYS A 103 9.39 -0.54 0.25
CA LYS A 103 10.39 0.34 -0.35
C LYS A 103 10.58 0.03 -1.84
N GLN A 104 10.70 -1.24 -2.22
CA GLN A 104 10.81 -1.64 -3.64
C GLN A 104 9.59 -1.21 -4.46
N LEU A 105 8.39 -1.32 -3.88
CA LEU A 105 7.15 -0.92 -4.55
C LEU A 105 7.04 0.61 -4.73
N CYS A 106 7.48 1.39 -3.74
CA CYS A 106 7.13 2.81 -3.60
C CYS A 106 8.31 3.78 -3.75
N SER A 107 9.54 3.29 -3.87
CA SER A 107 10.71 4.14 -4.07
C SER A 107 10.57 4.99 -5.34
N GLY A 108 10.95 6.27 -5.24
CA GLY A 108 10.85 7.22 -6.34
C GLY A 108 9.44 7.76 -6.59
N LEU A 109 8.45 7.43 -5.76
CA LEU A 109 7.09 7.95 -5.84
C LEU A 109 6.78 8.87 -4.64
N PRO A 110 5.91 9.88 -4.82
CA PRO A 110 5.33 10.59 -3.69
C PRO A 110 4.52 9.63 -2.82
N LEU A 111 4.67 9.78 -1.51
CA LEU A 111 3.99 8.95 -0.51
C LEU A 111 2.82 9.71 0.09
N TYR A 112 1.69 9.04 0.25
CA TYR A 112 0.51 9.55 0.94
C TYR A 112 0.17 8.60 2.10
N GLN A 113 -0.32 9.13 3.22
CA GLN A 113 -0.73 8.37 4.40
C GLN A 113 -2.16 8.67 4.80
#